data_AF-A0ABD0MM53-F1
#
_entry.id   AF-A0ABD0MM53-F1
#
_cell.length_a   1.000
_cell.length_b   1.000
_cell.length_c   1.000
_cell.angle_alpha   90.00
_cell.angle_beta   90.00
_cell.angle_gamma   90.00
#
_symmetry.space_group_name_H-M   'P 1'
#
loop_
_entity.id
_entity.type
_entity.pdbx_description
1 polymer ?
#
loop_
_entity_poly.entity_id
_entity_poly.type
_entity_poly.pdbx_seq_one_letter_code
_entity_poly.pdbx_strand_id
1 'polypeptide(L)'
;GLDEEGNSVRTFQICPTDTSVSHWLRTRFIPRRGASQVYVEIRFTMMECSAMPSSFRTCKETFNLYYYQSDEDTASSTHPAWMENPYSKVDTVAADFLKSNVKTVRVGPLSKKGFYLAFQAQGACMALLSVRVFFKKCPAVTRAFSSFPETLPHSLVQQAEGVCVVNSAPTGQNAAPPTIGWGLPRPRVRVNRDTSP
;
A
#
# COMPACT_ATOMS: atom_id res chain seq x y z
N GLY A 1 -8.98 17.88 7.54
CA GLY A 1 -9.25 18.47 6.23
C GLY A 1 -10.62 18.04 5.74
N LEU A 2 -11.01 18.49 4.55
CA LEU A 2 -12.09 17.89 3.79
C LEU A 2 -11.47 16.99 2.71
N ASP A 3 -12.12 15.87 2.38
CA ASP A 3 -11.78 15.11 1.17
C ASP A 3 -12.39 15.79 -0.07
N GLU A 4 -12.14 15.22 -1.25
CA GLU A 4 -12.64 15.74 -2.53
C GLU A 4 -14.18 15.73 -2.60
N GLU A 5 -14.83 14.89 -1.78
CA GLU A 5 -16.27 14.77 -1.67
C GLU A 5 -16.88 15.67 -0.57
N GLY A 6 -16.06 16.50 0.08
CA GLY A 6 -16.49 17.45 1.10
C GLY A 6 -16.74 16.83 2.49
N ASN A 7 -16.35 15.57 2.72
CA ASN A 7 -16.47 14.93 4.03
C ASN A 7 -15.31 15.34 4.94
N SER A 8 -15.61 15.49 6.23
CA SER A 8 -14.57 15.75 7.22
C SER A 8 -13.67 14.52 7.39
N VAL A 9 -12.39 14.68 7.07
CA VAL A 9 -11.37 13.63 7.19
C VAL A 9 -10.22 14.07 8.08
N ARG A 10 -9.68 13.12 8.86
CA ARG A 10 -8.49 13.35 9.66
C ARG A 10 -7.26 13.38 8.76
N THR A 11 -6.65 14.56 8.66
CA THR A 11 -5.43 14.80 7.89
C THR A 11 -4.27 15.03 8.86
N PHE A 12 -3.07 14.59 8.50
CA PHE A 12 -1.86 14.87 9.27
C PHE A 12 -0.98 15.83 8.49
N GLN A 13 -0.66 16.99 9.07
CA GLN A 13 0.18 18.00 8.45
C GLN A 13 1.41 18.26 9.30
N ILE A 14 2.54 18.48 8.63
CA ILE A 14 3.78 18.87 9.27
C ILE A 14 4.52 19.91 8.42
N CYS A 15 4.93 21.01 9.03
CA CYS A 15 5.77 22.05 8.43
C CYS A 15 6.66 22.64 9.54
N PRO A 16 7.71 21.90 9.97
CA PRO A 16 8.50 22.29 11.12
C PRO A 16 9.48 23.40 10.72
N THR A 17 9.71 24.37 11.61
CA THR A 17 10.71 25.42 11.41
C THR A 17 12.14 24.88 11.53
N ASP A 18 12.35 23.87 12.40
CA ASP A 18 13.59 23.12 12.49
C ASP A 18 13.55 21.91 11.55
N THR A 19 14.24 22.03 10.43
CA THR A 19 14.31 21.03 9.38
C THR A 19 15.28 19.89 9.69
N SER A 20 16.04 19.97 10.79
CA SER A 20 17.00 18.92 11.20
C SER A 20 16.34 17.76 11.93
N VAL A 21 15.17 17.99 12.54
CA VAL A 21 14.45 16.98 13.34
C VAL A 21 13.70 15.99 12.44
N SER A 22 13.80 14.71 12.79
CA SER A 22 13.07 13.63 12.15
C SER A 22 11.73 13.40 12.84
N HIS A 23 10.64 13.56 12.10
CA HIS A 23 9.29 13.37 12.60
C HIS A 23 8.70 12.08 12.09
N TRP A 24 8.11 11.32 13.00
CA TRP A 24 7.51 10.02 12.71
C TRP A 24 6.01 10.02 13.00
N LEU A 25 5.26 9.34 12.14
CA LEU A 25 3.85 9.05 12.32
C LEU A 25 3.61 7.58 12.04
N ARG A 26 2.90 6.88 12.92
CA ARG A 26 2.55 5.46 12.74
C ARG A 26 1.05 5.26 12.69
N THR A 27 0.60 4.31 11.88
CA THR A 27 -0.78 3.85 11.87
C THR A 27 -1.11 3.02 13.11
N ARG A 28 -2.39 2.66 13.26
CA ARG A 28 -2.77 1.53 14.12
C ARG A 28 -2.33 0.21 13.50
N PHE A 29 -2.46 -0.89 14.26
CA PHE A 29 -2.22 -2.23 13.76
C PHE A 29 -3.17 -2.57 12.60
N ILE A 30 -2.59 -3.05 11.50
CA ILE A 30 -3.32 -3.44 10.30
C ILE A 30 -3.24 -4.97 10.18
N PRO A 31 -4.37 -5.69 10.34
CA PRO A 31 -4.39 -7.13 10.14
C PRO A 31 -4.09 -7.50 8.70
N ARG A 32 -3.18 -8.45 8.49
CA ARG A 32 -2.76 -8.92 7.16
C ARG A 32 -3.87 -9.63 6.39
N ARG A 33 -4.82 -10.23 7.12
CA ARG A 33 -5.95 -11.02 6.57
C ARG A 33 -5.51 -12.07 5.53
N GLY A 34 -4.38 -12.72 5.78
CA GLY A 34 -3.82 -13.78 4.92
C GLY A 34 -3.05 -13.28 3.69
N ALA A 35 -3.07 -11.99 3.36
CA ALA A 35 -2.38 -11.47 2.19
C ALA A 35 -0.85 -11.57 2.33
N SER A 36 -0.14 -12.15 1.35
CA SER A 36 1.34 -12.17 1.37
C SER A 36 1.96 -10.80 1.07
N GLN A 37 1.18 -9.88 0.52
CA GLN A 37 1.59 -8.54 0.14
C GLN A 37 0.36 -7.63 0.10
N VAL A 38 0.57 -6.35 0.37
CA VAL A 38 -0.46 -5.32 0.28
C VAL A 38 0.01 -4.18 -0.61
N TYR A 39 -0.94 -3.37 -1.04
CA TYR A 39 -0.72 -2.10 -1.72
C TYR A 39 -1.15 -0.97 -0.79
N VAL A 40 -0.31 0.05 -0.73
CA VAL A 40 -0.57 1.27 0.05
C VAL A 40 -0.68 2.41 -0.95
N GLU A 41 -1.88 2.97 -1.07
CA GLU A 41 -2.15 4.20 -1.81
C GLU A 41 -2.12 5.36 -0.82
N ILE A 42 -1.21 6.29 -1.06
CA ILE A 42 -0.97 7.47 -0.23
C ILE A 42 -1.36 8.69 -1.05
N ARG A 43 -2.34 9.44 -0.56
CA ARG A 43 -2.70 10.76 -1.09
C ARG A 43 -2.12 11.82 -0.18
N PHE A 44 -1.36 12.74 -0.75
CA PHE A 44 -0.64 13.75 0.03
C PHE A 44 -0.42 15.04 -0.75
N THR A 45 -0.18 16.12 -0.02
CA THR A 45 0.30 17.40 -0.55
C THR A 45 1.68 17.69 0.01
N MET A 46 2.48 18.43 -0.75
CA MET A 46 3.82 18.80 -0.38
C MET A 46 4.15 20.16 -0.99
N MET A 47 4.75 21.04 -0.19
CA MET A 47 5.20 22.34 -0.65
C MET A 47 6.56 22.19 -1.35
N GLU A 48 6.69 22.82 -2.52
CA GLU A 48 7.99 22.93 -3.18
C GLU A 48 8.96 23.79 -2.36
N CYS A 49 10.22 23.40 -2.35
CA CYS A 49 11.28 24.14 -1.70
C CYS A 49 11.54 25.49 -2.40
N SER A 50 11.27 25.57 -3.71
CA SER A 50 11.33 26.81 -4.49
C SER A 50 10.34 27.88 -3.99
N ALA A 51 9.17 27.44 -3.50
CA ALA A 51 8.10 28.28 -2.98
C ALA A 51 8.25 28.59 -1.48
N MET A 52 9.21 27.95 -0.81
CA MET A 52 9.49 28.19 0.61
C MET A 52 10.41 29.41 0.79
N PRO A 53 10.25 30.17 1.89
CA PRO A 53 11.16 31.25 2.21
C PRO A 53 12.61 30.75 2.32
N SER A 54 13.57 31.57 1.88
CA SER A 54 15.00 31.25 1.86
C SER A 54 15.62 30.92 3.25
N SER A 55 14.87 31.14 4.33
CA SER A 55 15.20 30.68 5.69
C SER A 55 15.19 29.14 5.81
N PHE A 56 14.46 28.42 4.95
CA PHE A 56 14.42 26.95 4.91
C PHE A 56 15.56 26.37 4.07
N ARG A 57 16.81 26.56 4.51
CA ARG A 57 18.02 26.14 3.76
C ARG A 57 18.14 24.63 3.53
N THR A 58 17.46 23.79 4.31
CA THR A 58 17.49 22.32 4.19
C THR A 58 16.09 21.75 4.00
N CYS A 59 15.33 22.36 3.09
CA CYS A 59 14.04 21.85 2.66
C CYS A 59 14.20 20.53 1.86
N LYS A 60 13.26 19.60 2.04
CA LYS A 60 13.13 18.36 1.28
C LYS A 60 11.71 18.20 0.72
N GLU A 61 11.62 17.71 -0.50
CA GLU A 61 10.37 17.37 -1.19
C GLU A 61 10.11 15.85 -1.20
N THR A 62 10.55 15.17 -0.13
CA THR A 62 10.38 13.73 0.02
C THR A 62 10.07 13.35 1.46
N PHE A 63 9.37 12.23 1.63
CA PHE A 63 9.21 11.55 2.90
C PHE A 63 9.44 10.05 2.72
N ASN A 64 9.78 9.35 3.79
CA ASN A 64 10.03 7.93 3.76
C ASN A 64 8.82 7.15 4.29
N LEU A 65 8.47 6.07 3.61
CA LEU A 65 7.51 5.10 4.10
C LEU A 65 8.26 3.87 4.64
N TYR A 66 7.87 3.44 5.83
CA TYR A 66 8.36 2.22 6.47
C TYR A 66 7.20 1.32 6.88
N TYR A 67 7.51 0.06 7.18
CA TYR A 67 6.58 -0.88 7.79
C TYR A 67 7.25 -1.72 8.88
N TYR A 68 6.47 -2.14 9.88
CA TYR A 68 6.90 -3.06 10.93
C TYR A 68 5.88 -4.17 11.10
N GLN A 69 6.31 -5.43 11.03
CA GLN A 69 5.44 -6.59 11.17
C GLN A 69 5.36 -7.04 12.64
N SER A 70 4.15 -7.33 13.11
CA SER A 70 3.89 -7.88 14.44
C SER A 70 2.80 -8.94 14.38
N ASP A 71 2.84 -9.89 15.31
CA ASP A 71 1.76 -10.86 15.46
C ASP A 71 0.60 -10.29 16.29
N GLU A 72 0.83 -9.20 17.03
CA GLU A 72 -0.16 -8.58 17.91
C GLU A 72 -0.09 -7.05 17.89
N ASP A 73 -1.15 -6.39 18.37
CA ASP A 73 -1.21 -4.94 18.53
C ASP A 73 -0.43 -4.50 19.79
N THR A 74 0.91 -4.55 19.71
CA THR A 74 1.84 -4.23 20.79
C THR A 74 2.32 -2.77 20.77
N ALA A 75 1.81 -1.95 19.85
CA ALA A 75 2.27 -0.60 19.62
C ALA A 75 1.94 0.34 20.79
N SER A 76 2.97 0.92 21.41
CA SER A 76 2.87 1.97 22.43
C SER A 76 3.44 3.29 21.91
N SER A 77 3.44 4.34 22.75
CA SER A 77 4.06 5.63 22.40
C SER A 77 5.58 5.54 22.18
N THR A 78 6.23 4.49 22.66
CA THR A 78 7.70 4.31 22.58
C THR A 78 8.11 3.00 21.91
N HIS A 79 7.17 2.06 21.71
CA HIS A 79 7.41 0.77 21.08
C HIS A 79 6.51 0.56 19.85
N PRO A 80 7.02 0.01 18.73
CA PRO A 80 8.43 -0.10 18.40
C PRO A 80 9.13 1.28 18.40
N ALA A 81 10.44 1.31 18.65
CA ALA A 81 11.20 2.55 18.74
C ALA A 81 11.12 3.36 17.43
N TRP A 82 10.99 4.69 17.53
CA TRP A 82 10.87 5.63 16.42
C TRP A 82 12.19 5.82 15.65
N MET A 83 12.62 4.78 14.95
CA MET A 83 13.89 4.73 14.23
C MET A 83 13.85 3.67 13.13
N GLU A 84 14.83 3.70 12.23
CA GLU A 84 14.86 2.75 11.09
C GLU A 84 14.98 1.29 11.50
N ASN A 85 15.54 0.95 12.66
CA ASN A 85 15.54 -0.42 13.15
C ASN A 85 14.65 -0.47 14.40
N PRO A 86 13.42 -1.01 14.35
CA PRO A 86 13.05 -2.24 13.63
C PRO A 86 12.19 -2.06 12.37
N TYR A 87 12.01 -0.84 11.89
CA TYR A 87 11.13 -0.53 10.76
C TYR A 87 11.80 -0.80 9.39
N SER A 88 11.23 -1.67 8.56
CA SER A 88 11.76 -1.87 7.21
C SER A 88 11.34 -0.73 6.27
N LYS A 89 12.31 -0.09 5.61
CA LYS A 89 12.04 0.97 4.61
C LYS A 89 11.36 0.38 3.38
N VAL A 90 10.25 0.98 2.95
CA VAL A 90 9.49 0.58 1.76
C VAL A 90 9.91 1.41 0.56
N ASP A 91 9.81 2.74 0.68
CA ASP A 91 10.07 3.66 -0.43
C ASP A 91 10.42 5.06 0.10
N THR A 92 11.09 5.84 -0.73
CA THR A 92 11.23 7.30 -0.56
C THR A 92 10.24 7.96 -1.51
N VAL A 93 9.17 8.51 -0.94
CA VAL A 93 8.05 9.09 -1.70
C VAL A 93 8.36 10.56 -1.97
N ALA A 94 8.46 10.90 -3.26
CA ALA A 94 8.57 12.26 -3.76
C ALA A 94 7.22 12.77 -4.28
N ALA A 95 7.03 14.09 -4.28
CA ALA A 95 5.93 14.71 -4.99
C ALA A 95 6.24 14.79 -6.49
N ASP A 96 5.28 14.40 -7.32
CA ASP A 96 5.36 14.53 -8.78
C ASP A 96 4.59 15.78 -9.27
N PHE A 97 3.57 16.22 -8.52
CA PHE A 97 2.68 17.31 -8.86
C PHE A 97 2.43 18.26 -7.68
N LEU A 98 2.24 19.54 -8.00
CA LEU A 98 2.14 20.65 -7.04
C LEU A 98 0.95 20.61 -6.06
N LYS A 99 -0.18 19.99 -6.42
CA LYS A 99 -1.45 20.17 -5.67
C LYS A 99 -1.96 18.93 -4.96
N SER A 100 -1.89 17.76 -5.59
CA SER A 100 -2.36 16.49 -5.01
C SER A 100 -1.57 15.35 -5.63
N ASN A 101 -0.86 14.62 -4.78
CA ASN A 101 -0.02 13.51 -5.20
C ASN A 101 -0.66 12.20 -4.75
N VAL A 102 -0.64 11.21 -5.64
CA VAL A 102 -1.10 9.85 -5.33
C VAL A 102 0.04 8.88 -5.63
N LYS A 103 0.60 8.29 -4.58
CA LYS A 103 1.63 7.25 -4.70
C LYS A 103 1.04 5.90 -4.30
N THR A 104 1.17 4.90 -5.16
CA THR A 104 0.83 3.51 -4.81
C THR A 104 2.10 2.68 -4.72
N VAL A 105 2.37 2.11 -3.56
CA VAL A 105 3.54 1.24 -3.31
C VAL A 105 3.12 -0.14 -2.85
N ARG A 106 3.94 -1.15 -3.14
CA ARG A 106 3.74 -2.53 -2.70
C ARG A 106 4.55 -2.76 -1.42
N VAL A 107 3.93 -3.38 -0.42
CA VAL A 107 4.55 -3.75 0.86
C VAL A 107 4.48 -5.26 1.04
N GLY A 108 5.62 -5.90 1.30
CA GLY A 108 5.75 -7.33 1.52
C GLY A 108 7.13 -7.87 1.13
N PRO A 109 7.38 -9.18 1.30
CA PRO A 109 6.43 -10.19 1.75
C PRO A 109 6.07 -10.06 3.24
N LEU A 110 4.79 -10.24 3.54
CA LEU A 110 4.24 -10.19 4.90
C LEU A 110 4.06 -11.62 5.44
N SER A 111 4.68 -11.92 6.57
CA SER A 111 4.67 -13.24 7.21
C SER A 111 3.90 -13.26 8.54
N LYS A 112 3.88 -12.16 9.29
CA LYS A 112 3.21 -12.08 10.60
C LYS A 112 1.70 -11.83 10.49
N LYS A 113 0.98 -11.86 11.61
CA LYS A 113 -0.49 -11.65 11.64
C LYS A 113 -0.91 -10.23 11.18
N GLY A 114 -0.06 -9.23 11.35
CA GLY A 114 -0.30 -7.88 10.85
C GLY A 114 0.94 -7.00 10.83
N PHE A 115 0.73 -5.71 10.60
CA PHE A 115 1.81 -4.74 10.47
C PHE A 115 1.34 -3.32 10.79
N TYR A 116 2.30 -2.43 10.95
CA TYR A 116 2.10 -0.98 11.03
C TYR A 116 2.78 -0.32 9.85
N LEU A 117 2.22 0.77 9.37
CA LEU A 117 2.91 1.71 8.49
C LEU A 117 3.46 2.86 9.32
N ALA A 118 4.65 3.32 8.97
CA ALA A 118 5.25 4.49 9.56
C ALA A 118 5.74 5.46 8.47
N PHE A 119 5.47 6.74 8.68
CA PHE A 119 5.85 7.83 7.79
C PHE A 119 6.90 8.66 8.52
N GLN A 120 8.03 8.87 7.87
CA GLN A 120 9.12 9.65 8.42
C GLN A 120 9.39 10.84 7.48
N ALA A 121 9.33 12.04 8.04
CA ALA A 121 9.61 13.27 7.33
C ALA A 121 10.66 14.08 8.10
N GLN A 122 11.63 14.62 7.37
CA GLN A 122 12.69 15.48 7.92
C GLN A 122 12.90 16.63 6.93
N GLY A 123 12.65 17.86 7.38
CA GLY A 123 12.80 19.05 6.54
C GLY A 123 11.76 19.19 5.44
N ALA A 124 10.62 18.50 5.50
CA ALA A 124 9.54 18.61 4.52
C ALA A 124 8.31 19.33 5.11
N CYS A 125 7.65 20.16 4.29
CA CYS A 125 6.34 20.74 4.61
C CYS A 125 5.28 20.02 3.78
N MET A 126 4.52 19.13 4.42
CA MET A 126 3.60 18.20 3.76
C MET A 126 2.34 17.93 4.57
N ALA A 127 1.30 17.43 3.89
CA ALA A 127 0.13 16.87 4.55
C ALA A 127 -0.27 15.52 3.94
N LEU A 128 -0.49 14.53 4.80
CA LEU A 128 -1.14 13.27 4.44
C LEU A 128 -2.65 13.47 4.43
N LEU A 129 -3.25 13.32 3.26
CA LEU A 129 -4.69 13.46 3.05
C LEU A 129 -5.43 12.14 3.29
N SER A 130 -4.91 11.05 2.73
CA SER A 130 -5.50 9.73 2.87
C SER A 130 -4.45 8.63 2.71
N VAL A 131 -4.60 7.56 3.50
CA VAL A 131 -3.78 6.35 3.39
C VAL A 131 -4.74 5.17 3.28
N ARG A 132 -4.75 4.54 2.11
CA ARG A 132 -5.59 3.38 1.83
C ARG A 132 -4.74 2.14 1.64
N VAL A 133 -5.00 1.13 2.46
CA VAL A 133 -4.32 -0.16 2.40
C VAL A 133 -5.28 -1.20 1.84
N PHE A 134 -4.86 -1.90 0.79
CA PHE A 134 -5.66 -2.92 0.14
C PHE A 134 -4.79 -4.05 -0.40
N PHE A 135 -5.37 -5.21 -0.64
CA PHE A 135 -4.72 -6.31 -1.33
C PHE A 135 -5.64 -6.83 -2.43
N LYS A 136 -5.07 -7.52 -3.41
CA LYS A 136 -5.82 -8.10 -4.52
C LYS A 136 -6.19 -9.54 -4.18
N LYS A 137 -7.42 -9.93 -4.54
CA LYS A 137 -7.94 -11.29 -4.41
C LYS A 137 -8.44 -11.75 -5.77
N CYS A 138 -8.45 -13.05 -5.97
CA CYS A 138 -9.10 -13.69 -7.10
C CYS A 138 -10.55 -13.96 -6.69
N PRO A 139 -11.55 -13.32 -7.32
CA PRO A 139 -12.94 -13.43 -6.90
C PRO A 139 -13.46 -14.86 -7.07
N ALA A 140 -14.48 -15.23 -6.29
CA ALA A 140 -15.22 -16.46 -6.53
C ALA A 140 -15.94 -16.36 -7.89
N VAL A 141 -15.77 -17.38 -8.74
CA VAL A 141 -16.41 -17.42 -10.06
C VAL A 141 -16.94 -18.81 -10.36
N THR A 142 -18.00 -18.88 -11.15
CA THR A 142 -18.45 -20.12 -11.76
C THR A 142 -18.13 -20.07 -13.25
N ARG A 143 -17.37 -21.04 -13.74
CA ARG A 143 -17.02 -21.19 -15.16
C ARG A 143 -17.04 -22.65 -15.55
N ALA A 144 -17.51 -22.95 -16.76
CA ALA A 144 -17.58 -24.31 -17.29
C ALA A 144 -18.22 -25.31 -16.29
N PHE A 145 -19.39 -24.96 -15.74
CA PHE A 145 -20.13 -25.77 -14.76
C PHE A 145 -19.34 -26.15 -13.49
N SER A 146 -18.30 -25.37 -13.17
CA SER A 146 -17.45 -25.53 -12.00
C SER A 146 -17.39 -24.23 -11.21
N SER A 147 -17.58 -24.32 -9.89
CA SER A 147 -17.46 -23.20 -8.95
C SER A 147 -16.05 -23.16 -8.39
N PHE A 148 -15.41 -21.99 -8.45
CA PHE A 148 -14.08 -21.73 -7.92
C PHE A 148 -14.18 -20.74 -6.77
N PRO A 149 -13.61 -21.05 -5.59
CA PRO A 149 -13.69 -20.18 -4.43
C PRO A 149 -12.82 -18.93 -4.59
N GLU A 150 -13.08 -17.92 -3.76
CA GLU A 150 -12.19 -16.77 -3.64
C GLU A 150 -10.81 -17.23 -3.13
N THR A 151 -9.73 -16.79 -3.79
CA THR A 151 -8.36 -17.15 -3.42
C THR A 151 -7.46 -15.94 -3.27
N LEU A 152 -6.49 -16.04 -2.35
CA LEU A 152 -5.44 -15.04 -2.17
C LEU A 152 -4.21 -15.45 -2.99
N PRO A 153 -3.74 -14.61 -3.94
CA PRO A 153 -2.58 -14.95 -4.74
C PRO A 153 -1.29 -14.80 -3.93
N HIS A 154 -0.54 -15.89 -3.79
CA HIS A 154 0.80 -15.89 -3.18
C HIS A 154 1.94 -15.76 -4.20
N SER A 155 1.64 -15.98 -5.47
CA SER A 155 2.56 -15.92 -6.61
C SER A 155 1.94 -15.12 -7.76
N LEU A 156 2.67 -14.95 -8.87
CA LEU A 156 2.17 -14.29 -10.07
C LEU A 156 0.98 -15.01 -10.72
N VAL A 157 0.93 -16.33 -10.58
CA VAL A 157 -0.13 -17.20 -11.08
C VAL A 157 -0.62 -18.08 -9.94
N GLN A 158 -1.83 -17.80 -9.47
CA GLN A 158 -2.47 -18.58 -8.41
C GLN A 158 -3.38 -19.63 -9.04
N GLN A 159 -3.05 -20.91 -8.86
CA GLN A 159 -3.95 -22.00 -9.24
C GLN A 159 -4.99 -22.20 -8.13
N ALA A 160 -6.23 -22.44 -8.55
CA ALA A 160 -7.35 -22.78 -7.67
C ALA A 160 -8.08 -24.01 -8.22
N GLU A 161 -8.40 -24.94 -7.32
CA GLU A 161 -9.28 -26.08 -7.61
C GLU A 161 -10.73 -25.67 -7.40
N GLY A 162 -11.60 -26.12 -8.30
CA GLY A 162 -13.04 -25.88 -8.25
C GLY A 162 -13.81 -27.16 -7.97
N VAL A 163 -15.12 -26.99 -7.75
CA VAL A 163 -16.07 -28.09 -7.54
C VAL A 163 -17.17 -27.98 -8.58
N CYS A 164 -17.60 -29.11 -9.14
CA CYS A 164 -18.76 -29.17 -10.02
C CYS A 164 -19.99 -28.58 -9.32
N VAL A 165 -20.76 -27.77 -10.04
CA VAL A 165 -22.03 -27.24 -9.52
C VAL A 165 -23.06 -28.37 -9.37
N VAL A 166 -24.15 -28.10 -8.65
CA VAL A 166 -25.23 -29.08 -8.46
C VAL A 166 -25.72 -29.57 -9.83
N ASN A 167 -25.93 -30.88 -9.94
CA ASN A 167 -26.34 -31.58 -11.18
C ASN A 167 -25.30 -31.52 -12.32
N SER A 168 -24.02 -31.25 -12.05
CA SER A 168 -22.94 -31.46 -13.01
C SER A 168 -21.94 -32.51 -12.52
N ALA A 169 -21.34 -33.23 -13.46
CA ALA A 169 -20.28 -34.19 -13.19
C ALA A 169 -19.21 -34.05 -14.28
N PRO A 170 -17.93 -34.32 -13.95
CA PRO A 170 -16.89 -34.36 -14.96
C PRO A 170 -17.11 -35.50 -15.97
N THR A 171 -16.75 -35.28 -17.23
CA THR A 171 -16.79 -36.33 -18.25
C THR A 171 -15.48 -37.13 -18.25
N GLY A 172 -15.55 -38.44 -18.01
CA GLY A 172 -14.40 -39.37 -18.13
C GLY A 172 -14.16 -40.22 -16.87
N GLN A 173 -13.59 -41.43 -17.05
CA GLN A 173 -13.41 -42.43 -15.98
C GLN A 173 -12.36 -42.05 -14.91
N ASN A 174 -11.51 -41.03 -15.15
CA ASN A 174 -10.49 -40.50 -14.23
C ASN A 174 -10.46 -38.97 -14.29
N ALA A 175 -11.61 -38.33 -14.07
CA ALA A 175 -11.68 -36.90 -14.20
C ALA A 175 -11.04 -36.18 -13.01
N ALA A 176 -9.95 -35.45 -13.29
CA ALA A 176 -9.32 -34.57 -12.33
C ALA A 176 -10.28 -33.42 -11.93
N PRO A 177 -10.13 -32.85 -10.71
CA PRO A 177 -10.89 -31.67 -10.33
C PRO A 177 -10.64 -30.52 -11.31
N PRO A 178 -11.67 -29.71 -11.63
CA PRO A 178 -11.51 -28.57 -12.51
C PRO A 178 -10.55 -27.56 -11.87
N THR A 179 -9.65 -27.00 -12.66
CA THR A 179 -8.67 -26.01 -12.17
C THR A 179 -8.74 -24.71 -12.97
N ILE A 180 -8.41 -23.60 -12.32
CA ILE A 180 -8.28 -22.29 -12.95
C ILE A 180 -6.98 -21.62 -12.50
N GLY A 181 -6.30 -20.95 -13.43
CA GLY A 181 -5.12 -20.14 -13.16
C GLY A 181 -5.47 -18.65 -13.14
N TRP A 182 -5.21 -17.99 -12.02
CA TRP A 182 -5.40 -16.56 -11.87
C TRP A 182 -4.08 -15.80 -12.02
N GLY A 183 -3.97 -14.98 -13.07
CA GLY A 183 -2.86 -14.05 -13.20
C GLY A 183 -3.09 -12.78 -12.38
N LEU A 184 -2.12 -12.38 -11.56
CA LEU A 184 -2.12 -11.01 -11.02
C LEU A 184 -2.06 -10.01 -12.19
N PRO A 185 -2.92 -8.96 -12.21
CA PRO A 185 -2.87 -7.98 -13.29
C PRO A 185 -1.48 -7.34 -13.31
N ARG A 186 -0.79 -7.44 -14.47
CA ARG A 186 0.50 -6.79 -14.68
C ARG A 186 0.34 -5.29 -14.36
N PRO A 187 1.32 -4.66 -13.68
CA PRO A 187 1.31 -3.22 -13.55
C PRO A 187 1.24 -2.63 -14.95
N ARG A 188 0.21 -1.82 -15.25
CA ARG A 188 0.20 -1.01 -16.47
C ARG A 188 1.34 -0.01 -16.31
N VAL A 189 2.48 -0.28 -16.92
CA VAL A 189 3.51 0.73 -17.11
C VAL A 189 2.89 1.74 -18.07
N ARG A 190 2.44 2.88 -17.54
CA ARG A 190 2.17 4.05 -18.36
C ARG A 190 3.55 4.54 -18.78
N VAL A 191 4.01 4.14 -19.96
CA VAL A 191 5.11 4.83 -20.62
C VAL A 191 4.53 6.17 -21.00
N ASN A 192 4.84 7.22 -20.23
CA ASN A 192 4.70 8.57 -20.75
C ASN A 192 5.58 8.59 -22.00
N ARG A 193 4.97 8.77 -23.17
CA ARG A 193 5.72 9.16 -24.36
C ARG A 193 6.29 10.53 -24.02
N ASP A 194 7.53 10.54 -23.55
CA ASP A 194 8.37 11.72 -23.60
C ASP A 194 8.44 12.13 -25.08
N THR A 195 7.71 13.19 -25.41
CA THR A 195 8.04 14.05 -26.53
C THR A 195 9.46 14.57 -26.29
N SER A 196 10.38 14.18 -27.16
CA SER A 196 11.72 14.77 -27.29
C SER A 196 11.94 15.08 -28.77
N PRO A 197 12.85 16.03 -29.05
CA PRO A 197 12.68 17.48 -29.03
C PRO A 197 12.03 18.02 -30.31
#